data_AF-A0A7Y1Z6U9-F1
#
_entry.id   AF-A0A7Y1Z6U9-F1
#
_cell.length_a   1.000
_cell.length_b   1.000
_cell.length_c   1.000
_cell.angle_alpha   90.00
_cell.angle_beta   90.00
_cell.angle_gamma   90.00
#
_symmetry.space_group_name_H-M   'P 1'
#
loop_
_entity.id
_entity.type
_entity.pdbx_description
1 polymer ?
#
loop_
_entity_poly.entity_id
_entity_poly.type
_entity_poly.pdbx_seq_one_letter_code
_entity_poly.pdbx_strand_id
1 'polypeptide(L)'
;MSDEFDLLETNSSEKQEKVDVNWGKAIDQMKSKLAQEDDPEMRQKILNATLDNVVDMAEKDRTTLLDAIKDLTDYQDEVGIIFENFSSLNFDEQKIIDNAVKRLERAKVELDDAESKPNTWWNNLWGRKSKIKKAAEELKNAQKERDAADTKAKALFQQRIESADVQTLLNELSFKSQAAVKRLKDREIEIKEVEDKLQDAIVEATKNHTKALEKKKEVEAKLEENYALLKQARVELEEIVDKQSAEYAQAIGKVTELEQKAEELEGLKNAY
;
A
#
# COMPACT_ATOMS: atom_id res chain seq x y z
N MET A 1 13.39 -40.00 -3.18
CA MET A 1 13.31 -39.08 -4.31
C MET A 1 13.24 -37.71 -3.69
N SER A 2 14.38 -37.03 -3.72
CA SER A 2 14.56 -35.67 -3.23
C SER A 2 13.92 -34.74 -4.25
N ASP A 3 12.70 -34.32 -3.97
CA ASP A 3 12.17 -33.10 -4.59
C ASP A 3 13.00 -31.96 -4.02
N GLU A 4 14.05 -31.63 -4.75
CA GLU A 4 14.86 -30.43 -4.58
C GLU A 4 13.89 -29.26 -4.71
N PHE A 5 13.45 -28.76 -3.55
CA PHE A 5 12.52 -27.65 -3.40
C PHE A 5 13.28 -26.39 -3.85
N ASP A 6 13.32 -26.20 -5.17
CA ASP A 6 14.02 -25.11 -5.83
C ASP A 6 13.27 -23.80 -5.60
N LEU A 7 13.51 -23.23 -4.41
CA LEU A 7 13.01 -21.94 -3.94
C LEU A 7 13.74 -20.74 -4.58
N LEU A 8 14.60 -20.98 -5.59
CA LEU A 8 15.32 -19.91 -6.30
C LEU A 8 14.64 -19.50 -7.62
N GLU A 9 13.62 -20.23 -8.07
CA GLU A 9 12.93 -19.92 -9.33
C GLU A 9 11.73 -18.96 -9.21
N THR A 10 11.52 -18.30 -8.06
CA THR A 10 10.59 -17.16 -8.02
C THR A 10 11.30 -15.89 -8.51
N ASN A 11 11.27 -15.68 -9.83
CA ASN A 11 11.35 -14.39 -10.52
C ASN A 11 12.43 -13.39 -10.06
N SER A 12 13.62 -13.86 -9.71
CA SER A 12 14.77 -12.98 -9.43
C SER A 12 15.44 -12.43 -10.72
N SER A 13 14.98 -12.87 -11.89
CA SER A 13 15.54 -12.54 -13.20
C SER A 13 14.80 -11.42 -13.96
N GLU A 14 13.63 -10.98 -13.50
CA GLU A 14 13.10 -9.70 -13.95
C GLU A 14 13.81 -8.61 -13.15
N LYS A 15 14.77 -7.95 -13.80
CA LYS A 15 15.14 -6.59 -13.43
C LYS A 15 13.84 -5.80 -13.39
N GLN A 16 13.22 -5.65 -12.21
CA GLN A 16 12.22 -4.62 -11.98
C GLN A 16 12.91 -3.33 -12.40
N GLU A 17 12.53 -2.81 -13.56
CA GLU A 17 13.01 -1.52 -14.03
C GLU A 17 12.80 -0.56 -12.87
N LYS A 18 13.90 0.02 -12.37
CA LYS A 18 13.79 1.22 -11.55
C LYS A 18 12.98 2.19 -12.40
N VAL A 19 11.72 2.37 -12.06
CA VAL A 19 10.90 3.41 -12.64
C VAL A 19 11.51 4.70 -12.08
N ASP A 20 12.48 5.24 -12.80
CA ASP A 20 13.09 6.52 -12.51
C ASP A 20 12.08 7.58 -12.92
N VAL A 21 11.09 7.80 -12.05
CA VAL A 21 10.10 8.84 -12.22
C VAL A 21 10.82 10.16 -12.00
N ASN A 22 11.30 10.73 -13.11
CA ASN A 22 12.09 11.95 -13.07
C ASN A 22 11.19 13.18 -12.99
N TRP A 23 10.61 13.37 -11.79
CA TRP A 23 9.77 14.50 -11.41
C TRP A 23 10.40 15.86 -11.74
N GLY A 24 11.71 15.98 -11.53
CA GLY A 24 12.48 17.17 -11.85
C GLY A 24 12.41 17.50 -13.35
N LYS A 25 12.55 16.51 -14.21
CA LYS A 25 12.46 16.69 -15.67
C LYS A 25 11.07 17.14 -16.12
N ALA A 26 10.00 16.63 -15.51
CA ALA A 26 8.64 17.04 -15.83
C ALA A 26 8.38 18.51 -15.43
N ILE A 27 8.83 18.90 -14.23
CA ILE A 27 8.73 20.28 -13.74
C ILE A 27 9.63 21.23 -14.55
N ASP A 28 10.85 20.82 -14.90
CA ASP A 28 11.78 21.61 -15.71
C ASP A 28 11.25 21.83 -17.13
N GLN A 29 10.63 20.81 -17.71
CA GLN A 29 9.94 20.94 -19.00
C GLN A 29 8.76 21.90 -18.92
N MET A 30 7.98 21.87 -17.83
CA MET A 30 6.89 22.82 -17.60
C MET A 30 7.43 24.25 -17.46
N LYS A 31 8.45 24.47 -16.62
CA LYS A 31 9.11 25.78 -16.44
C LYS A 31 9.65 26.30 -17.77
N SER A 32 10.27 25.43 -18.57
CA SER A 32 10.79 25.79 -19.90
C SER A 32 9.68 26.18 -20.88
N LYS A 33 8.55 25.44 -20.92
CA LYS A 33 7.41 25.76 -21.78
C LYS A 33 6.70 27.05 -21.33
N LEU A 34 6.54 27.25 -20.03
CA LEU A 34 5.97 28.48 -19.44
C LEU A 34 6.84 29.73 -19.65
N ALA A 35 8.15 29.56 -19.86
CA ALA A 35 9.07 30.67 -20.14
C ALA A 35 9.02 31.12 -21.60
N GLN A 36 8.50 30.29 -22.51
CA GLN A 36 8.46 30.55 -23.96
C GLN A 36 7.06 30.94 -24.46
N GLU A 37 6.03 30.76 -23.63
CA GLU A 37 4.64 30.98 -24.01
C GLU A 37 4.10 32.22 -23.29
N ASP A 38 3.70 33.25 -24.02
CA ASP A 38 3.15 34.48 -23.43
C ASP A 38 1.62 34.48 -23.37
N ASP A 39 0.97 33.61 -24.14
CA ASP A 39 -0.49 33.48 -24.17
C ASP A 39 -1.03 32.80 -22.90
N PRO A 40 -1.92 33.47 -22.15
CA PRO A 40 -2.41 32.94 -20.88
C PRO A 40 -3.26 31.66 -20.97
N GLU A 41 -4.05 31.46 -22.03
CA GLU A 41 -4.79 30.20 -22.21
C GLU A 41 -3.84 29.02 -22.45
N MET A 42 -2.80 29.22 -23.26
CA MET A 42 -1.77 28.21 -23.51
C MET A 42 -0.93 27.93 -22.27
N ARG A 43 -0.61 28.94 -21.45
CA ARG A 43 0.02 28.74 -20.13
C ARG A 43 -0.84 27.87 -19.21
N GLN A 44 -2.15 28.09 -19.16
CA GLN A 44 -3.08 27.28 -18.36
C GLN A 44 -3.13 25.82 -18.85
N LYS A 45 -3.14 25.60 -20.17
CA LYS A 45 -3.09 24.25 -20.75
C LYS A 45 -1.77 23.53 -20.42
N ILE A 46 -0.64 24.23 -20.46
CA ILE A 46 0.67 23.67 -20.08
C ILE A 46 0.68 23.28 -18.60
N LEU A 47 0.10 24.11 -17.73
CA LEU A 47 -0.03 23.82 -16.30
C LEU A 47 -0.91 22.60 -16.04
N ASN A 48 -2.10 22.54 -16.65
CA ASN A 48 -3.03 21.41 -16.49
C ASN A 48 -2.42 20.10 -17.02
N ALA A 49 -1.79 20.12 -18.20
CA ALA A 49 -1.16 18.92 -18.76
C ALA A 49 0.04 18.43 -17.93
N THR A 50 0.77 19.35 -17.28
CA THR A 50 1.85 18.96 -16.36
C THR A 50 1.28 18.42 -15.05
N LEU A 51 0.21 19.02 -14.54
CA LEU A 51 -0.48 18.52 -13.35
C LEU A 51 -1.02 17.10 -13.59
N ASP A 52 -1.65 16.85 -14.73
CA ASP A 52 -2.16 15.52 -15.09
C ASP A 52 -1.01 14.49 -15.19
N ASN A 53 0.12 14.86 -15.80
CA ASN A 53 1.29 13.99 -15.86
C ASN A 53 1.88 13.72 -14.45
N VAL A 54 1.90 14.74 -13.59
CA VAL A 54 2.33 14.62 -12.19
C VAL A 54 1.38 13.71 -11.41
N VAL A 55 0.07 13.79 -11.65
CA VAL A 55 -0.92 12.88 -11.04
C VAL A 55 -0.72 11.45 -11.53
N ASP A 56 -0.56 11.23 -12.84
CA ASP A 56 -0.32 9.90 -13.42
C ASP A 56 0.99 9.27 -12.89
N MET A 57 2.03 10.08 -12.73
CA MET A 57 3.30 9.65 -12.14
C MET A 57 3.12 9.26 -10.67
N ALA A 58 2.29 10.00 -9.91
CA ALA A 58 2.02 9.70 -8.50
C ALA A 58 1.18 8.42 -8.35
N GLU A 59 0.23 8.19 -9.26
CA GLU A 59 -0.56 6.97 -9.30
C GLU A 59 0.28 5.73 -9.63
N LYS A 60 1.24 5.86 -10.56
CA LYS A 60 2.21 4.79 -10.85
C LYS A 60 3.12 4.50 -9.67
N ASP A 61 3.64 5.53 -9.00
CA ASP A 61 4.47 5.36 -7.80
C ASP A 61 3.68 4.68 -6.66
N ARG A 62 2.43 5.12 -6.43
CA ARG A 62 1.52 4.48 -5.46
C ARG A 62 1.28 3.01 -5.80
N THR A 63 1.05 2.68 -7.06
CA THR A 63 0.79 1.29 -7.49
C THR A 63 2.03 0.43 -7.27
N THR A 64 3.20 0.93 -7.64
CA THR A 64 4.49 0.26 -7.42
C THR A 64 4.76 0.02 -5.93
N LEU A 65 4.44 1.01 -5.08
CA LEU A 65 4.55 0.86 -3.62
C LEU A 65 3.57 -0.19 -3.07
N LEU A 66 2.34 -0.24 -3.58
CA LEU A 66 1.35 -1.22 -3.16
C LEU A 66 1.74 -2.65 -3.55
N ASP A 67 2.26 -2.84 -4.77
CA ASP A 67 2.75 -4.15 -5.22
C ASP A 67 3.95 -4.60 -4.36
N ALA A 68 4.88 -3.69 -4.05
CA ALA A 68 6.00 -3.99 -3.17
C ALA A 68 5.59 -4.33 -1.72
N ILE A 69 4.56 -3.66 -1.18
CA ILE A 69 4.00 -3.97 0.14
C ILE A 69 3.35 -5.35 0.13
N LYS A 70 2.66 -5.69 -0.95
CA LYS A 70 2.02 -7.00 -1.13
C LYS A 70 3.07 -8.11 -1.18
N ASP A 71 4.12 -7.96 -1.99
CA ASP A 71 5.23 -8.92 -2.05
C ASP A 71 5.88 -9.14 -0.67
N LEU A 72 6.02 -8.09 0.13
CA LEU A 72 6.53 -8.19 1.50
C LEU A 72 5.58 -8.91 2.46
N THR A 73 4.28 -8.72 2.29
CA THR A 73 3.25 -9.38 3.11
C THR A 73 3.18 -10.86 2.77
N ASP A 74 3.15 -11.20 1.49
CA ASP A 74 3.19 -12.59 1.02
C ASP A 74 4.44 -13.31 1.57
N TYR A 75 5.58 -12.61 1.59
CA TYR A 75 6.81 -13.13 2.16
C TYR A 75 6.79 -13.30 3.69
N GLN A 76 6.18 -12.35 4.41
CA GLN A 76 6.00 -12.45 5.85
C GLN A 76 5.08 -13.63 6.21
N ASP A 77 4.03 -13.86 5.41
CA ASP A 77 3.13 -14.99 5.58
C ASP A 77 3.85 -16.31 5.34
N GLU A 78 4.67 -16.43 4.29
CA GLU A 78 5.49 -17.61 4.03
C GLU A 78 6.46 -17.91 5.19
N VAL A 79 7.15 -16.89 5.68
CA VAL A 79 8.03 -17.00 6.85
C VAL A 79 7.26 -17.41 8.09
N GLY A 80 6.07 -16.84 8.32
CA GLY A 80 5.18 -17.18 9.41
C GLY A 80 4.76 -18.64 9.37
N ILE A 81 4.34 -19.13 8.20
CA ILE A 81 3.95 -20.53 7.95
C ILE A 81 5.12 -21.47 8.23
N ILE A 82 6.34 -21.14 7.77
CA ILE A 82 7.54 -21.94 8.05
C ILE A 82 7.80 -21.99 9.56
N PHE A 83 7.70 -20.86 10.26
CA PHE A 83 7.90 -20.81 11.71
C PHE A 83 6.83 -21.58 12.49
N GLU A 84 5.56 -21.51 12.10
CA GLU A 84 4.46 -22.26 12.71
C GLU A 84 4.63 -23.77 12.52
N ASN A 85 4.96 -24.22 11.31
CA ASN A 85 5.24 -25.61 11.01
C ASN A 85 6.48 -26.15 11.76
N PHE A 86 7.39 -25.25 12.10
CA PHE A 86 8.61 -25.58 12.84
C PHE A 86 8.39 -25.58 14.37
N SER A 87 7.52 -24.72 14.89
CA SER A 87 7.25 -24.56 16.33
C SER A 87 6.15 -25.48 16.87
N SER A 88 5.40 -26.18 16.00
CA SER A 88 4.32 -27.09 16.36
C SER A 88 4.63 -28.56 16.04
N LEU A 89 3.87 -29.47 16.67
CA LEU A 89 3.97 -30.91 16.35
C LEU A 89 3.49 -31.13 14.91
N ASN A 90 4.29 -31.83 14.11
CA ASN A 90 3.88 -32.19 12.77
C ASN A 90 2.83 -33.32 12.80
N PHE A 91 2.31 -33.68 11.62
CA PHE A 91 1.30 -34.73 11.50
C PHE A 91 1.73 -36.07 12.14
N ASP A 92 2.97 -36.51 11.95
CA ASP A 92 3.43 -37.80 12.46
C ASP A 92 3.65 -37.79 13.97
N GLU A 93 4.13 -36.69 14.53
CA GLU A 93 4.29 -36.48 15.97
C GLU A 93 2.93 -36.38 16.67
N GLN A 94 1.99 -35.61 16.09
CA GLN A 94 0.62 -35.46 16.58
C GLN A 94 -0.14 -36.80 16.51
N LYS A 95 0.08 -37.59 15.46
CA LYS A 95 -0.54 -38.91 15.27
C LYS A 95 -0.21 -39.89 16.40
N ILE A 96 0.93 -39.76 17.07
CA ILE A 96 1.26 -40.58 18.25
C ILE A 96 0.28 -40.31 19.40
N ILE A 97 -0.03 -39.04 19.63
CA ILE A 97 -1.00 -38.60 20.64
C ILE A 97 -2.39 -39.06 20.22
N ASP A 98 -2.79 -38.80 18.97
CA ASP A 98 -4.12 -39.14 18.46
C ASP A 98 -4.41 -40.65 18.53
N ASN A 99 -3.41 -41.48 18.20
CA ASN A 99 -3.54 -42.93 18.28
C ASN A 99 -3.67 -43.41 19.73
N ALA A 100 -2.92 -42.80 20.66
CA ALA A 100 -3.00 -43.15 22.07
C ALA A 100 -4.34 -42.73 22.69
N VAL A 101 -4.87 -41.57 22.31
CA VAL A 101 -6.22 -41.10 22.70
C VAL A 101 -7.28 -42.08 22.16
N LYS A 102 -7.24 -42.41 20.87
CA LYS A 102 -8.19 -43.37 20.27
C LYS A 102 -8.13 -44.74 20.93
N ARG A 103 -6.93 -45.23 21.29
CA ARG A 103 -6.76 -46.51 21.99
C ARG A 103 -7.34 -46.44 23.41
N LEU A 104 -7.10 -45.36 24.13
CA LEU A 104 -7.64 -45.14 25.47
C LEU A 104 -9.18 -45.09 25.45
N GLU A 105 -9.77 -44.39 24.49
CA GLU A 105 -11.22 -44.32 24.31
C GLU A 105 -11.83 -45.70 24.02
N ARG A 106 -11.23 -46.46 23.10
CA ARG A 106 -11.67 -47.84 22.82
C ARG A 106 -11.60 -48.73 24.05
N ALA A 107 -10.51 -48.66 24.82
CA ALA A 107 -10.36 -49.46 26.03
C ALA A 107 -11.38 -49.09 27.12
N LYS A 108 -11.79 -47.81 27.20
CA LYS A 108 -12.88 -47.37 28.10
C LYS A 108 -14.21 -47.99 27.69
N VAL A 109 -14.54 -47.95 26.40
CA VAL A 109 -15.77 -48.55 25.86
C VAL A 109 -15.80 -50.06 26.08
N GLU A 110 -14.69 -50.76 25.82
CA GLU A 110 -14.60 -52.21 26.02
C GLU A 110 -14.76 -52.63 27.49
N LEU A 111 -14.28 -51.80 28.43
CA LEU A 111 -14.50 -52.03 29.86
C LEU A 111 -15.97 -51.82 30.23
N ASP A 112 -16.58 -50.72 29.78
CA ASP A 112 -18.00 -50.42 30.03
C ASP A 112 -18.92 -51.52 29.45
N ASP A 113 -18.64 -51.99 28.24
CA ASP A 113 -19.32 -53.13 27.60
C ASP A 113 -19.13 -54.45 28.36
N ALA A 114 -17.98 -54.65 28.99
CA ALA A 114 -17.72 -55.84 29.79
C ALA A 114 -18.44 -55.78 31.14
N GLU A 115 -18.56 -54.60 31.75
CA GLU A 115 -19.21 -54.36 33.04
C GLU A 115 -20.73 -54.35 32.95
N SER A 116 -21.28 -53.76 31.89
CA SER A 116 -22.72 -53.67 31.60
C SER A 116 -23.39 -55.04 31.39
N LYS A 117 -22.61 -56.09 31.09
CA LYS A 117 -23.14 -57.47 30.99
C LYS A 117 -23.69 -57.93 32.34
N PRO A 118 -24.94 -58.42 32.41
CA PRO A 118 -25.59 -58.74 33.66
C PRO A 118 -24.88 -59.87 34.41
N ASN A 119 -24.86 -59.77 35.74
CA ASN A 119 -24.20 -60.74 36.61
C ASN A 119 -25.06 -62.01 36.80
N THR A 120 -25.11 -62.86 35.78
CA THR A 120 -25.84 -64.13 35.80
C THR A 120 -24.88 -65.31 35.92
N TRP A 121 -25.40 -66.44 36.42
CA TRP A 121 -24.64 -67.69 36.52
C TRP A 121 -24.04 -68.12 35.17
N TRP A 122 -24.83 -68.06 34.09
CA TRP A 122 -24.37 -68.33 32.72
C TRP A 122 -23.23 -67.40 32.28
N ASN A 123 -23.35 -66.09 32.50
CA ASN A 123 -22.29 -65.14 32.11
C ASN A 123 -21.00 -65.34 32.91
N ASN A 124 -21.11 -65.76 34.17
CA ASN A 124 -19.95 -66.09 35.00
C ASN A 124 -19.27 -67.39 34.54
N LEU A 125 -20.04 -68.39 34.09
CA LEU A 125 -19.51 -69.64 33.54
C LEU A 125 -18.75 -69.41 32.22
N TRP A 126 -19.22 -68.48 31.38
CA TRP A 126 -18.55 -68.07 30.13
C TRP A 126 -17.47 -66.98 30.33
N GLY A 127 -16.98 -66.81 31.56
CA GLY A 127 -15.76 -66.05 31.82
C GLY A 127 -15.92 -64.53 31.91
N ARG A 128 -17.10 -63.99 32.26
CA ARG A 128 -17.33 -62.54 32.48
C ARG A 128 -16.26 -61.89 33.35
N LYS A 129 -15.94 -62.48 34.51
CA LYS A 129 -14.89 -61.96 35.42
C LYS A 129 -13.51 -61.86 34.74
N SER A 130 -13.17 -62.83 33.89
CA SER A 130 -11.91 -62.81 33.14
C SER A 130 -11.92 -61.71 32.07
N LYS A 131 -13.05 -61.50 31.38
CA LYS A 131 -13.21 -60.44 30.37
C LYS A 131 -13.11 -59.04 30.99
N ILE A 132 -13.77 -58.79 32.12
CA ILE A 132 -13.67 -57.52 32.85
C ILE A 132 -12.22 -57.30 33.30
N LYS A 133 -11.56 -58.32 33.86
CA LYS A 133 -10.16 -58.22 34.29
C LYS A 133 -9.23 -57.86 33.11
N LYS A 134 -9.41 -58.49 31.95
CA LYS A 134 -8.64 -58.19 30.73
C LYS A 134 -8.89 -56.77 30.22
N ALA A 135 -10.15 -56.33 30.17
CA ALA A 135 -10.50 -54.98 29.74
C ALA A 135 -9.95 -53.91 30.69
N ALA A 136 -9.97 -54.16 32.01
CA ALA A 136 -9.38 -53.27 33.00
C ALA A 136 -7.85 -53.19 32.89
N GLU A 137 -7.20 -54.30 32.55
CA GLU A 137 -5.76 -54.36 32.29
C GLU A 137 -5.40 -53.62 30.99
N GLU A 138 -6.19 -53.79 29.93
CA GLU A 138 -6.02 -53.05 28.67
C GLU A 138 -6.24 -51.55 28.86
N LEU A 139 -7.26 -51.13 29.62
CA LEU A 139 -7.48 -49.73 29.97
C LEU A 139 -6.28 -49.15 30.72
N LYS A 140 -5.73 -49.89 31.68
CA LYS A 140 -4.53 -49.47 32.42
C LYS A 140 -3.31 -49.33 31.51
N ASN A 141 -3.15 -50.22 30.54
CA ASN A 141 -2.06 -50.17 29.58
C ASN A 141 -2.24 -49.00 28.59
N ALA A 142 -3.44 -48.81 28.05
CA ALA A 142 -3.78 -47.70 27.17
C ALA A 142 -3.61 -46.35 27.87
N GLN A 143 -3.94 -46.25 29.16
CA GLN A 143 -3.71 -45.05 29.97
C GLN A 143 -2.22 -44.74 30.10
N LYS A 144 -1.39 -45.74 30.42
CA LYS A 144 0.07 -45.57 30.47
C LYS A 144 0.66 -45.15 29.12
N GLU A 145 0.18 -45.73 28.03
CA GLU A 145 0.62 -45.37 26.68
C GLU A 145 0.25 -43.94 26.31
N ARG A 146 -0.97 -43.51 26.65
CA ARG A 146 -1.40 -42.11 26.48
C ARG A 146 -0.54 -41.16 27.32
N ASP A 147 -0.28 -41.49 28.59
CA ASP A 147 0.51 -40.64 29.47
C ASP A 147 1.97 -40.54 28.99
N ALA A 148 2.47 -41.57 28.29
CA ALA A 148 3.78 -41.54 27.65
C ALA A 148 3.78 -40.93 26.24
N ALA A 149 2.63 -40.79 25.59
CA ALA A 149 2.51 -40.32 24.21
C ALA A 149 2.96 -38.87 24.07
N ASP A 150 2.56 -38.00 25.01
CA ASP A 150 2.97 -36.59 25.04
C ASP A 150 4.50 -36.45 25.16
N THR A 151 5.15 -37.26 26.01
CA THR A 151 6.61 -37.25 26.15
C THR A 151 7.31 -37.77 24.91
N LYS A 152 6.77 -38.81 24.26
CA LYS A 152 7.32 -39.36 23.01
C LYS A 152 7.19 -38.38 21.84
N ALA A 153 6.04 -37.73 21.69
CA ALA A 153 5.82 -36.72 20.68
C ALA A 153 6.78 -35.53 20.88
N LYS A 154 6.97 -35.07 22.13
CA LYS A 154 7.95 -34.04 22.47
C LYS A 154 9.39 -34.45 22.18
N ALA A 155 9.77 -35.69 22.45
CA ALA A 155 11.11 -36.18 22.16
C ALA A 155 11.39 -36.23 20.64
N LEU A 156 10.40 -36.65 19.84
CA LEU A 156 10.52 -36.64 18.38
C LEU A 156 10.53 -35.23 17.81
N PHE A 157 9.69 -34.34 18.35
CA PHE A 157 9.76 -32.93 18.06
C PHE A 157 11.16 -32.38 18.33
N GLN A 158 11.69 -32.58 19.54
CA GLN A 158 13.03 -32.12 19.90
C GLN A 158 14.11 -32.70 18.97
N GLN A 159 14.03 -34.00 18.66
CA GLN A 159 14.95 -34.65 17.73
C GLN A 159 14.83 -34.06 16.32
N ARG A 160 13.61 -33.74 15.84
CA ARG A 160 13.39 -33.04 14.57
C ARG A 160 13.99 -31.64 14.62
N ILE A 161 13.83 -30.89 15.71
CA ILE A 161 14.49 -29.57 15.87
C ILE A 161 16.02 -29.72 15.88
N GLU A 162 16.57 -30.76 16.49
CA GLU A 162 18.02 -30.94 16.57
C GLU A 162 18.65 -31.51 15.29
N SER A 163 17.88 -32.24 14.48
CA SER A 163 18.36 -32.94 13.28
C SER A 163 17.93 -32.29 11.96
N ALA A 164 16.84 -31.52 11.96
CA ALA A 164 16.49 -30.71 10.82
C ALA A 164 17.58 -29.65 10.63
N ASP A 165 17.73 -29.21 9.38
CA ASP A 165 18.69 -28.19 8.97
C ASP A 165 18.23 -26.80 9.46
N VAL A 166 17.87 -26.68 10.73
CA VAL A 166 17.35 -25.48 11.40
C VAL A 166 18.37 -24.38 11.34
N GLN A 167 19.66 -24.73 11.39
CA GLN A 167 20.72 -23.76 11.29
C GLN A 167 20.79 -23.19 9.87
N THR A 168 20.61 -24.01 8.83
CA THR A 168 20.49 -23.52 7.45
C THR A 168 19.20 -22.74 7.24
N LEU A 169 18.05 -23.21 7.74
CA LEU A 169 16.77 -22.50 7.68
C LEU A 169 16.80 -21.18 8.46
N LEU A 170 17.43 -21.12 9.64
CA LEU A 170 17.63 -19.89 10.42
C LEU A 170 18.61 -18.96 9.71
N ASN A 171 19.66 -19.48 9.09
CA ASN A 171 20.61 -18.69 8.33
C ASN A 171 19.96 -18.12 7.07
N GLU A 172 19.16 -18.91 6.35
CA GLU A 172 18.37 -18.46 5.21
C GLU A 172 17.30 -17.46 5.64
N LEU A 173 16.56 -17.73 6.72
CA LEU A 173 15.58 -16.81 7.27
C LEU A 173 16.23 -15.50 7.71
N SER A 174 17.38 -15.56 8.37
CA SER A 174 18.17 -14.41 8.79
C SER A 174 18.65 -13.61 7.58
N PHE A 175 19.20 -14.28 6.56
CA PHE A 175 19.65 -13.66 5.33
C PHE A 175 18.50 -12.99 4.56
N LYS A 176 17.37 -13.68 4.45
CA LYS A 176 16.15 -13.21 3.80
C LYS A 176 15.52 -12.03 4.57
N SER A 177 15.47 -12.10 5.90
CA SER A 177 15.03 -11.02 6.78
C SER A 177 15.95 -9.79 6.67
N GLN A 178 17.27 -9.98 6.64
CA GLN A 178 18.22 -8.89 6.43
C GLN A 178 18.08 -8.27 5.04
N ALA A 179 17.84 -9.08 4.00
CA ALA A 179 17.56 -8.59 2.66
C ALA A 179 16.25 -7.77 2.62
N ALA A 180 15.20 -8.23 3.32
CA ALA A 180 13.94 -7.50 3.46
C ALA A 180 14.13 -6.18 4.22
N VAL A 181 14.85 -6.18 5.35
CA VAL A 181 15.20 -4.97 6.11
C VAL A 181 16.01 -4.01 5.25
N LYS A 182 16.97 -4.51 4.45
CA LYS A 182 17.75 -3.68 3.54
C LYS A 182 16.86 -3.06 2.46
N ARG A 183 15.99 -3.85 1.83
CA ARG A 183 15.02 -3.34 0.84
C ARG A 183 14.10 -2.29 1.46
N LEU A 184 13.58 -2.53 2.66
CA LEU A 184 12.76 -1.57 3.40
C LEU A 184 13.51 -0.26 3.66
N LYS A 185 14.77 -0.33 4.10
CA LYS A 185 15.60 0.87 4.31
C LYS A 185 15.89 1.62 3.01
N ASP A 186 16.24 0.89 1.95
CA ASP A 186 16.49 1.50 0.64
C ASP A 186 15.20 2.21 0.14
N ARG A 187 14.02 1.59 0.33
CA ARG A 187 12.73 2.21 -0.01
C ARG A 187 12.33 3.36 0.91
N GLU A 188 12.65 3.29 2.20
CA GLU A 188 12.41 4.41 3.14
C GLU A 188 13.17 5.66 2.69
N ILE A 189 14.40 5.49 2.20
CA ILE A 189 15.20 6.59 1.65
C ILE A 189 14.54 7.15 0.39
N GLU A 190 14.13 6.29 -0.55
CA GLU A 190 13.48 6.72 -1.79
C GLU A 190 12.15 7.46 -1.52
N ILE A 191 11.33 6.98 -0.58
CA ILE A 191 10.08 7.65 -0.19
C ILE A 191 10.38 9.03 0.39
N LYS A 192 11.40 9.15 1.27
CA LYS A 192 11.81 10.45 1.83
C LYS A 192 12.28 11.41 0.75
N GLU A 193 13.05 10.94 -0.22
CA GLU A 193 13.49 11.78 -1.35
C GLU A 193 12.31 12.27 -2.21
N VAL A 194 11.27 11.45 -2.38
CA VAL A 194 10.05 11.85 -3.09
C VAL A 194 9.22 12.83 -2.24
N GLU A 195 9.09 12.59 -0.94
CA GLU A 195 8.40 13.46 0.00
C GLU A 195 9.02 14.87 0.01
N ASP A 196 10.34 14.96 0.12
CA ASP A 196 11.08 16.24 0.10
C ASP A 196 10.81 17.02 -1.21
N LYS A 197 10.86 16.34 -2.36
CA LYS A 197 10.59 16.97 -3.67
C LYS A 197 9.13 17.43 -3.80
N LEU A 198 8.18 16.63 -3.31
CA LEU A 198 6.76 17.01 -3.31
C LEU A 198 6.53 18.22 -2.41
N GLN A 199 7.18 18.27 -1.25
CA GLN A 199 7.09 19.40 -0.35
C GLN A 199 7.63 20.69 -1.02
N ASP A 200 8.80 20.62 -1.67
CA ASP A 200 9.35 21.73 -2.43
C ASP A 200 8.42 22.19 -3.57
N ALA A 201 7.86 21.24 -4.33
CA ALA A 201 6.92 21.52 -5.40
C ALA A 201 5.63 22.18 -4.88
N ILE A 202 5.10 21.72 -3.74
CA ILE A 202 3.92 22.32 -3.07
C ILE A 202 4.23 23.74 -2.61
N VAL A 203 5.41 23.97 -2.03
CA VAL A 203 5.82 25.32 -1.59
C VAL A 203 5.95 26.25 -2.79
N GLU A 204 6.57 25.80 -3.89
CA GLU A 204 6.67 26.58 -5.14
C GLU A 204 5.28 26.84 -5.74
N ALA A 205 4.42 25.83 -5.83
CA ALA A 205 3.06 25.96 -6.36
C ALA A 205 2.23 26.93 -5.51
N THR A 206 2.31 26.83 -4.18
CA THR A 206 1.62 27.74 -3.25
C THR A 206 2.12 29.16 -3.41
N LYS A 207 3.43 29.37 -3.52
CA LYS A 207 4.02 30.70 -3.75
C LYS A 207 3.58 31.30 -5.09
N ASN A 208 3.52 30.49 -6.14
CA ASN A 208 3.07 30.91 -7.46
C ASN A 208 1.57 31.23 -7.46
N HIS A 209 0.75 30.43 -6.77
CA HIS A 209 -0.68 30.66 -6.61
C HIS A 209 -0.94 31.98 -5.87
N THR A 210 -0.24 32.22 -4.75
CA THR A 210 -0.35 33.50 -4.02
C THR A 210 0.03 34.69 -4.90
N LYS A 211 1.12 34.59 -5.67
CA LYS A 211 1.51 35.64 -6.62
C LYS A 211 0.47 35.86 -7.73
N ALA A 212 -0.15 34.79 -8.24
CA ALA A 212 -1.20 34.91 -9.25
C ALA A 212 -2.42 35.63 -8.67
N LEU A 213 -2.84 35.31 -7.43
CA LEU A 213 -3.91 36.01 -6.73
C LEU A 213 -3.59 37.48 -6.47
N GLU A 214 -2.35 37.81 -6.10
CA GLU A 214 -1.90 39.20 -5.95
C GLU A 214 -1.98 39.96 -7.27
N LYS A 215 -1.44 39.40 -8.36
CA LYS A 215 -1.54 40.00 -9.70
C LYS A 215 -2.98 40.16 -10.17
N LYS A 216 -3.84 39.17 -9.89
CA LYS A 216 -5.26 39.26 -10.21
C LYS A 216 -5.90 40.46 -9.51
N LYS A 217 -5.63 40.66 -8.22
CA LYS A 217 -6.11 41.84 -7.47
C LYS A 217 -5.57 43.15 -8.04
N GLU A 218 -4.31 43.20 -8.43
CA GLU A 218 -3.73 44.39 -9.08
C GLU A 218 -4.41 44.70 -10.43
N VAL A 219 -4.70 43.68 -11.23
CA VAL A 219 -5.41 43.84 -12.51
C VAL A 219 -6.86 44.25 -12.26
N GLU A 220 -7.56 43.68 -11.29
CA GLU A 220 -8.91 44.07 -10.90
C GLU A 220 -8.96 45.55 -10.47
N ALA A 221 -8.00 46.01 -9.67
CA ALA A 221 -7.91 47.41 -9.27
C ALA A 221 -7.69 48.35 -10.47
N LYS A 222 -6.79 47.98 -11.40
CA LYS A 222 -6.57 48.75 -12.64
C LYS A 222 -7.80 48.77 -13.53
N LEU A 223 -8.54 47.67 -13.59
CA LEU A 223 -9.77 47.55 -14.37
C LEU A 223 -10.87 48.45 -13.79
N GLU A 224 -11.03 48.48 -12.46
CA GLU A 224 -11.95 49.41 -11.79
C GLU A 224 -11.59 50.88 -12.05
N GLU A 225 -10.31 51.25 -11.95
CA GLU A 225 -9.84 52.60 -12.28
C GLU A 225 -10.12 52.95 -13.74
N ASN A 226 -9.81 52.04 -14.66
CA ASN A 226 -10.05 52.24 -16.09
C ASN A 226 -11.53 52.39 -16.41
N TYR A 227 -12.42 51.64 -15.74
CA TYR A 227 -13.86 51.79 -15.89
C TYR A 227 -14.38 53.13 -15.35
N ALA A 228 -13.81 53.64 -14.25
CA ALA A 228 -14.14 54.97 -13.76
C ALA A 228 -13.75 56.06 -14.78
N LEU A 229 -12.54 55.98 -15.34
CA LEU A 229 -12.07 56.89 -16.40
C LEU A 229 -12.92 56.79 -17.67
N LEU A 230 -13.28 55.58 -18.09
CA LEU A 230 -14.14 55.35 -19.25
C LEU A 230 -15.51 55.98 -19.06
N LYS A 231 -16.09 55.84 -17.86
CA LYS A 231 -17.37 56.47 -17.52
C LYS A 231 -17.26 58.00 -17.61
N GLN A 232 -16.19 58.58 -17.08
CA GLN A 232 -15.96 60.02 -17.17
C GLN A 232 -15.76 60.48 -18.63
N ALA A 233 -14.95 59.77 -19.40
CA ALA A 233 -14.68 60.09 -20.80
C ALA A 233 -15.96 60.00 -21.67
N ARG A 234 -16.87 59.06 -21.37
CA ARG A 234 -18.18 58.98 -22.03
C ARG A 234 -19.08 60.18 -21.70
N VAL A 235 -19.06 60.66 -20.46
CA VAL A 235 -19.78 61.89 -20.09
C VAL A 235 -19.19 63.11 -20.80
N GLU A 236 -17.86 63.27 -20.79
CA GLU A 236 -17.16 64.34 -21.53
C GLU A 236 -17.50 64.31 -23.03
N LEU A 237 -17.60 63.13 -23.62
CA LEU A 237 -17.99 62.95 -25.03
C LEU A 237 -19.45 63.38 -25.30
N GLU A 238 -20.38 63.11 -24.37
CA GLU A 238 -21.80 63.50 -24.49
C GLU A 238 -22.01 65.01 -24.38
N GLU A 239 -21.15 65.71 -23.64
CA GLU A 239 -21.21 67.17 -23.47
C GLU A 239 -20.79 67.95 -24.73
N ILE A 240 -20.11 67.30 -25.70
CA ILE A 240 -19.69 67.93 -26.95
C ILE A 240 -20.86 67.98 -27.94
N VAL A 241 -21.39 69.20 -28.15
CA VAL A 241 -22.54 69.45 -29.02
C VAL A 241 -22.22 69.26 -30.50
N ASP A 242 -21.04 69.72 -30.94
CA ASP A 242 -20.61 69.61 -32.33
C ASP A 242 -19.88 68.30 -32.60
N LYS A 243 -20.61 67.32 -33.14
CA LYS A 243 -20.11 65.99 -33.46
C LYS A 243 -19.19 65.93 -34.69
N GLN A 244 -18.99 67.04 -35.39
CA GLN A 244 -18.04 67.14 -36.49
C GLN A 244 -16.76 67.89 -36.10
N SER A 245 -16.69 68.36 -34.85
CA SER A 245 -15.53 69.08 -34.34
C SER A 245 -14.32 68.17 -34.13
N ALA A 246 -13.13 68.78 -34.16
CA ALA A 246 -11.88 68.11 -33.81
C ALA A 246 -11.88 67.62 -32.34
N GLU A 247 -12.56 68.34 -31.45
CA GLU A 247 -12.72 67.97 -30.04
C GLU A 247 -13.52 66.68 -29.88
N TYR A 248 -14.60 66.51 -30.65
CA TYR A 248 -15.38 65.27 -30.65
C TYR A 248 -14.55 64.07 -31.12
N ALA A 249 -13.76 64.24 -32.19
CA ALA A 249 -12.89 63.19 -32.70
C ALA A 249 -11.81 62.76 -31.66
N GLN A 250 -11.23 63.71 -30.94
CA GLN A 250 -10.28 63.43 -29.86
C GLN A 250 -10.94 62.71 -28.67
N ALA A 251 -12.15 63.13 -28.28
CA ALA A 251 -12.90 62.49 -27.20
C ALA A 251 -13.30 61.04 -27.54
N ILE A 252 -13.69 60.76 -28.79
CA ILE A 252 -13.92 59.38 -29.27
C ILE A 252 -12.64 58.55 -29.18
N GLY A 253 -11.50 59.11 -29.61
CA GLY A 253 -10.20 58.43 -29.53
C GLY A 253 -9.88 58.01 -28.10
N LYS A 254 -10.03 58.93 -27.14
CA LYS A 254 -9.84 58.67 -25.71
C LYS A 254 -10.77 57.58 -25.17
N VAL A 255 -12.05 57.58 -25.55
CA VAL A 255 -12.99 56.51 -25.16
C VAL A 255 -12.57 55.16 -25.75
N THR A 256 -12.17 55.13 -27.02
CA THR A 256 -11.75 53.90 -27.72
C THR A 256 -10.49 53.30 -27.10
N GLU A 257 -9.50 54.13 -26.76
CA GLU A 257 -8.27 53.68 -26.07
C GLU A 257 -8.59 53.10 -24.68
N LEU A 258 -9.49 53.73 -23.93
CA LEU A 258 -9.92 53.23 -22.63
C LEU A 258 -10.71 51.91 -22.74
N GLU A 259 -11.51 51.72 -23.79
CA GLU A 259 -12.22 50.47 -24.06
C GLU A 259 -11.26 49.33 -24.41
N GLN A 260 -10.28 49.57 -25.30
CA GLN A 260 -9.24 48.59 -25.63
C GLN A 260 -8.46 48.16 -24.39
N LYS A 261 -8.07 49.14 -23.56
CA LYS A 261 -7.36 48.87 -22.31
C LYS A 261 -8.23 48.08 -21.30
N ALA A 262 -9.54 48.28 -21.29
CA ALA A 262 -10.44 47.50 -20.45
C ALA A 262 -10.48 46.03 -20.91
N GLU A 263 -10.59 45.79 -22.22
CA GLU A 263 -10.60 44.45 -22.80
C GLU A 263 -9.29 43.69 -22.54
N GLU A 264 -8.14 44.36 -22.68
CA GLU A 264 -6.83 43.80 -22.33
C GLU A 264 -6.73 43.42 -20.85
N LEU A 265 -7.21 44.29 -19.95
CA LEU A 265 -7.22 44.04 -18.51
C LEU A 265 -8.19 42.92 -18.11
N GLU A 266 -9.34 42.79 -18.77
CA GLU A 266 -10.24 41.65 -18.59
C GLU A 266 -9.62 40.34 -19.05
N GLY A 267 -8.91 40.36 -20.18
CA GLY A 267 -8.11 39.22 -20.64
C GLY A 267 -7.07 38.79 -19.59
N LEU A 268 -6.32 39.75 -19.05
CA LEU A 268 -5.31 39.50 -18.01
C LEU A 268 -5.92 39.03 -16.67
N LYS A 269 -7.13 39.49 -16.32
CA LYS A 269 -7.84 39.03 -15.13
C LYS A 269 -8.27 37.57 -15.25
N ASN A 270 -8.73 37.17 -16.44
CA ASN A 270 -9.17 35.80 -16.71
C ASN A 270 -7.98 34.83 -16.83
N ALA A 271 -6.81 35.35 -17.19
CA ALA A 271 -5.54 34.64 -17.26
C ALA A 271 -4.92 34.26 -15.90
N TYR A 272 -5.28 34.97 -14.81
CA TYR A 272 -4.74 34.78 -13.46
C TYR A 272 -5.74 34.08 -12.54
#